data_AF-A0A136PB02-F1
#
_entry.id   AF-A0A136PB02-F1
#
_cell.length_a   1.000
_cell.length_b   1.000
_cell.length_c   1.000
_cell.angle_alpha   90.00
_cell.angle_beta   90.00
_cell.angle_gamma   90.00
#
_symmetry.space_group_name_H-M   'P 1'
#
loop_
_entity.id
_entity.type
_entity.pdbx_description
1 polymer ?
#
loop_
_entity_poly.entity_id
_entity_poly.type
_entity_poly.pdbx_seq_one_letter_code
_entity_poly.pdbx_strand_id
1 'polypeptide(L)'
;MPYKILYILPLLLFLNGIYLLSQQYSNEELTPDRIFEKVDNSVVVVLAYDNLGNIFQGSGVVIADGIIVTNHHVCKDANRIDIRHYSKEIKNVTVYKFDAVKDIMFLKTDDMTLTPVTPGSSSNLRSGQRIYAVGSPEGYENSISEGIVSGSRTDENNVKLIQMTCPITDGSSGGAVLNSKGELIGLSVSGQHEGALYFAIPVNDILAMINIEPKYTETSDPVNYYEIGTIANENKNYQDAEVYFSKYLEKFSGDANAYYNRGYARFKLKEYKKAISDFSAVLEKSQTSESFFYRGNCYYSLKDYENALTDYTKALEQEPDNYDIYYNRGYANFRLKKYSDAVSDWQKAVQLNPGYAEELDIKIKIAEDELKTKK
;
A
#
# COMPACT_ATOMS: atom_id res chain seq x y z
N MET A 1 -12.92 -10.39 -78.94
CA MET A 1 -13.50 -11.26 -77.90
C MET A 1 -13.67 -10.48 -76.59
N PRO A 2 -14.85 -9.93 -76.29
CA PRO A 2 -15.10 -9.19 -75.06
C PRO A 2 -15.95 -10.04 -74.09
N TYR A 3 -15.35 -11.06 -73.46
CA TYR A 3 -16.09 -11.93 -72.52
C TYR A 3 -15.33 -12.22 -71.21
N LYS A 4 -14.28 -11.45 -70.88
CA LYS A 4 -13.50 -11.64 -69.63
C LYS A 4 -13.80 -10.64 -68.51
N ILE A 5 -14.64 -9.62 -68.74
CA ILE A 5 -14.92 -8.58 -67.73
C ILE A 5 -16.17 -8.89 -66.90
N LEU A 6 -17.04 -9.82 -67.34
CA LEU A 6 -18.35 -10.04 -66.70
C LEU A 6 -18.32 -10.92 -65.42
N TYR A 7 -17.23 -11.63 -65.13
CA TYR A 7 -17.13 -12.53 -63.96
C TYR A 7 -16.35 -11.95 -62.77
N ILE A 8 -15.69 -10.81 -62.94
CA ILE A 8 -14.86 -10.21 -61.88
C ILE A 8 -15.71 -9.39 -60.92
N LEU A 9 -16.73 -8.69 -61.42
CA LEU A 9 -17.61 -7.85 -60.60
C LEU A 9 -18.46 -8.61 -59.57
N PRO A 10 -19.12 -9.74 -59.90
CA PRO A 10 -19.87 -10.51 -58.90
C PRO A 10 -18.95 -11.21 -57.88
N LEU A 11 -17.74 -11.62 -58.28
CA LEU A 11 -16.75 -12.22 -57.38
C LEU A 11 -16.20 -11.19 -56.38
N LEU A 12 -15.94 -9.95 -56.83
CA LEU A 12 -15.54 -8.84 -55.94
C LEU A 12 -16.66 -8.42 -55.00
N LEU A 13 -17.93 -8.42 -55.44
CA LEU A 13 -19.07 -8.14 -54.58
C LEU A 13 -19.29 -9.26 -53.54
N PHE A 14 -19.05 -10.53 -53.91
CA PHE A 14 -19.13 -11.67 -53.00
C PHE A 14 -17.98 -11.66 -51.98
N LEU A 15 -16.74 -11.37 -52.41
CA LEU A 15 -15.58 -11.23 -51.52
C LEU A 15 -15.71 -10.02 -50.59
N ASN A 16 -16.23 -8.88 -51.06
CA ASN A 16 -16.56 -7.74 -50.20
C ASN A 16 -17.72 -8.04 -49.24
N GLY A 17 -18.71 -8.82 -49.68
CA GLY A 17 -19.79 -9.32 -48.82
C GLY A 17 -19.27 -10.22 -47.70
N ILE A 18 -18.37 -11.15 -48.00
CA ILE A 18 -17.70 -12.01 -47.01
C ILE A 18 -16.79 -11.18 -46.09
N TYR A 19 -16.08 -10.18 -46.62
CA TYR A 19 -15.25 -9.29 -45.81
C TYR A 19 -16.09 -8.43 -44.86
N LEU A 20 -17.22 -7.87 -45.32
CA LEU A 20 -18.18 -7.15 -44.49
C LEU A 20 -18.86 -8.07 -43.46
N LEU A 21 -19.23 -9.30 -43.82
CA LEU A 21 -19.72 -10.30 -42.88
C LEU A 21 -18.65 -10.69 -41.85
N SER A 22 -17.38 -10.82 -42.25
CA SER A 22 -16.27 -11.14 -41.34
C SER A 22 -15.95 -9.99 -40.37
N GLN A 23 -16.11 -8.73 -40.80
CA GLN A 23 -16.06 -7.54 -39.94
C GLN A 23 -17.28 -7.46 -39.01
N GLN A 24 -18.43 -7.98 -39.43
CA GLN A 24 -19.63 -8.08 -38.59
C GLN A 24 -19.48 -9.18 -37.52
N TYR A 25 -18.70 -10.23 -37.80
CA TYR A 25 -18.34 -11.31 -36.86
C TYR A 25 -17.16 -10.96 -35.91
N SER A 26 -16.47 -9.83 -36.07
CA SER A 26 -15.38 -9.43 -35.16
C SER A 26 -15.84 -8.67 -33.90
N ASN A 27 -17.16 -8.63 -33.64
CA ASN A 27 -17.80 -7.96 -32.49
C ASN A 27 -18.63 -8.97 -31.66
N GLU A 28 -18.15 -10.19 -31.48
CA GLU A 28 -18.88 -11.19 -30.71
C GLU A 28 -18.79 -10.87 -29.21
N GLU A 29 -19.93 -10.57 -28.60
CA GLU A 29 -20.04 -10.44 -27.14
C GLU A 29 -19.80 -11.81 -26.50
N LEU A 30 -18.96 -11.85 -25.47
CA LEU A 30 -18.69 -13.08 -24.74
C LEU A 30 -19.87 -13.41 -23.83
N THR A 31 -20.16 -14.70 -23.71
CA THR A 31 -21.08 -15.22 -22.69
C THR A 31 -20.49 -15.03 -21.29
N PRO A 32 -21.32 -15.01 -20.22
CA PRO A 32 -20.83 -14.91 -18.85
C PRO A 32 -19.74 -15.93 -18.52
N ASP A 33 -19.92 -17.19 -18.92
CA ASP A 33 -18.92 -18.26 -18.68
C ASP A 33 -17.59 -17.97 -19.37
N ARG A 34 -17.61 -17.45 -20.60
CA ARG A 34 -16.39 -17.09 -21.32
C ARG A 34 -15.70 -15.88 -20.73
N ILE A 35 -16.45 -14.94 -20.18
CA ILE A 35 -15.89 -13.80 -19.44
C ILE A 35 -15.23 -14.29 -18.17
N PHE A 36 -15.93 -15.16 -17.43
CA PHE A 36 -15.41 -15.77 -16.21
C PHE A 36 -14.08 -16.49 -16.48
N GLU A 37 -14.06 -17.45 -17.41
CA GLU A 37 -12.86 -18.18 -17.81
C GLU A 37 -11.69 -17.25 -18.22
N LYS A 38 -12.00 -16.13 -18.89
CA LYS A 38 -11.00 -15.17 -19.36
C LYS A 38 -10.34 -14.38 -18.22
N VAL A 39 -11.08 -14.09 -17.14
CA VAL A 39 -10.59 -13.21 -16.05
C VAL A 39 -10.35 -13.94 -14.73
N ASP A 40 -10.61 -15.25 -14.68
CA ASP A 40 -10.55 -16.04 -13.44
C ASP A 40 -9.21 -15.90 -12.72
N ASN A 41 -8.11 -16.07 -13.45
CA ASN A 41 -6.75 -15.92 -12.92
C ASN A 41 -6.27 -14.44 -12.82
N SER A 42 -7.18 -13.49 -13.02
CA SER A 42 -6.95 -12.04 -12.88
C SER A 42 -7.68 -11.44 -11.68
N VAL A 43 -8.64 -12.14 -11.08
CA VAL A 43 -9.40 -11.68 -9.91
C VAL A 43 -9.03 -12.54 -8.71
N VAL A 44 -8.77 -11.89 -7.58
CA VAL A 44 -8.24 -12.52 -6.38
C VAL A 44 -8.98 -12.07 -5.12
N VAL A 45 -8.84 -12.82 -4.04
CA VAL A 45 -9.29 -12.43 -2.70
C VAL A 45 -8.19 -11.61 -2.03
N VAL A 46 -8.54 -10.45 -1.47
CA VAL A 46 -7.64 -9.62 -0.65
C VAL A 46 -7.99 -9.84 0.82
N LEU A 47 -6.99 -10.22 1.61
CA LEU A 47 -7.09 -10.46 3.04
C LEU A 47 -6.23 -9.44 3.79
N ALA A 48 -6.88 -8.48 4.44
CA ALA A 48 -6.25 -7.43 5.22
C ALA A 48 -6.36 -7.76 6.73
N TYR A 49 -5.22 -7.77 7.42
CA TYR A 49 -5.17 -8.06 8.86
C TYR A 49 -4.87 -6.79 9.64
N ASP A 50 -5.61 -6.53 10.71
CA ASP A 50 -5.32 -5.42 11.62
C ASP A 50 -4.31 -5.81 12.72
N ASN A 51 -4.01 -4.86 13.62
CA ASN A 51 -3.11 -5.09 14.76
C ASN A 51 -3.61 -6.08 15.80
N LEU A 52 -4.90 -6.42 15.78
CA LEU A 52 -5.53 -7.38 16.66
C LEU A 52 -5.66 -8.77 16.01
N GLY A 53 -5.32 -8.88 14.72
CA GLY A 53 -5.45 -10.09 13.92
C GLY A 53 -6.84 -10.31 13.33
N ASN A 54 -7.74 -9.32 13.40
CA ASN A 54 -9.02 -9.39 12.70
C ASN A 54 -8.79 -9.31 11.20
N ILE A 55 -9.67 -9.98 10.44
CA ILE A 55 -9.56 -10.09 8.99
C ILE A 55 -10.66 -9.24 8.35
N PHE A 56 -10.25 -8.33 7.49
CA PHE A 56 -11.11 -7.64 6.54
C PHE A 56 -10.88 -8.26 5.16
N GLN A 57 -11.97 -8.59 4.47
CA GLN A 57 -11.90 -9.22 3.17
C GLN A 57 -12.43 -8.29 2.09
N GLY A 58 -11.72 -8.25 0.98
CA GLY A 58 -12.20 -7.72 -0.29
C GLY A 58 -11.75 -8.57 -1.47
N SER A 59 -11.82 -7.96 -2.63
CA SER A 59 -11.37 -8.49 -3.92
C SER A 59 -10.25 -7.63 -4.48
N GLY A 60 -9.48 -8.18 -5.40
CA GLY A 60 -8.45 -7.45 -6.12
C GLY A 60 -8.38 -7.89 -7.57
N VAL A 61 -7.83 -7.03 -8.41
CA VAL A 61 -7.67 -7.27 -9.85
C VAL A 61 -6.21 -7.12 -10.24
N VAL A 62 -5.65 -8.16 -10.85
CA VAL A 62 -4.29 -8.15 -11.40
C VAL A 62 -4.31 -7.32 -12.68
N ILE A 63 -3.57 -6.22 -12.71
CA ILE A 63 -3.64 -5.24 -13.80
C ILE A 63 -2.32 -5.08 -14.56
N ALA A 64 -1.23 -5.54 -13.96
CA ALA A 64 0.06 -5.77 -14.59
C ALA A 64 0.77 -6.89 -13.81
N ASP A 65 1.85 -7.41 -14.37
CA ASP A 65 2.65 -8.46 -13.75
C ASP A 65 3.10 -8.04 -12.33
N GLY A 66 2.73 -8.83 -11.33
CA GLY A 66 3.02 -8.56 -9.92
C GLY A 66 2.27 -7.36 -9.32
N ILE A 67 1.33 -6.73 -10.05
CA ILE A 67 0.58 -5.56 -9.61
C ILE A 67 -0.91 -5.87 -9.55
N ILE A 68 -1.46 -5.75 -8.34
CA ILE A 68 -2.87 -5.95 -8.03
C ILE A 68 -3.46 -4.59 -7.64
N VAL A 69 -4.66 -4.28 -8.10
CA VAL A 69 -5.41 -3.10 -7.65
C VAL A 69 -6.64 -3.55 -6.86
N THR A 70 -6.94 -2.85 -5.78
CA THR A 70 -8.12 -3.06 -4.93
C THR A 70 -8.64 -1.70 -4.42
N ASN A 71 -9.69 -1.70 -3.60
CA ASN A 71 -10.12 -0.49 -2.93
C ASN A 71 -9.23 -0.16 -1.72
N HIS A 72 -8.96 1.13 -1.51
CA HIS A 72 -8.16 1.58 -0.38
C HIS A 72 -8.81 1.23 0.97
N HIS A 73 -10.13 1.35 1.10
CA HIS A 73 -10.83 1.05 2.34
C HIS A 73 -10.72 -0.42 2.80
N VAL A 74 -10.48 -1.35 1.86
CA VAL A 74 -10.28 -2.77 2.18
C VAL A 74 -9.00 -2.97 3.01
N CYS A 75 -7.98 -2.14 2.77
CA CYS A 75 -6.64 -2.32 3.31
C CYS A 75 -6.16 -1.18 4.22
N LYS A 76 -6.91 -0.08 4.37
CA LYS A 76 -6.44 1.18 4.97
C LYS A 76 -5.84 1.04 6.38
N ASP A 77 -6.35 0.11 7.18
CA ASP A 77 -5.92 -0.11 8.58
C ASP A 77 -5.09 -1.41 8.72
N ALA A 78 -4.70 -2.02 7.61
CA ALA A 78 -4.00 -3.29 7.59
C ALA A 78 -2.53 -3.15 7.99
N ASN A 79 -2.03 -4.06 8.84
CA ASN A 79 -0.60 -4.22 9.12
C ASN A 79 0.03 -5.35 8.29
N ARG A 80 -0.79 -6.23 7.73
CA ARG A 80 -0.42 -7.30 6.80
C ARG A 80 -1.52 -7.45 5.76
N ILE A 81 -1.12 -7.64 4.52
CA ILE A 81 -2.01 -7.91 3.40
C ILE A 81 -1.55 -9.20 2.75
N ASP A 82 -2.46 -10.16 2.64
CA ASP A 82 -2.24 -11.41 1.92
C ASP A 82 -3.24 -11.50 0.76
N ILE A 83 -2.87 -12.24 -0.28
CA ILE A 83 -3.71 -12.49 -1.45
C ILE A 83 -3.98 -13.98 -1.53
N ARG A 84 -5.24 -14.36 -1.70
CA ARG A 84 -5.63 -15.75 -1.92
C ARG A 84 -6.18 -15.89 -3.33
N HIS A 85 -5.69 -16.90 -4.04
CA HIS A 85 -6.26 -17.37 -5.28
C HIS A 85 -6.41 -18.90 -5.26
N TYR A 86 -7.63 -19.38 -5.06
CA TYR A 86 -8.00 -20.76 -4.80
C TYR A 86 -7.18 -21.37 -3.67
N SER A 87 -6.41 -22.43 -3.96
CA SER A 87 -5.52 -23.09 -3.00
C SER A 87 -4.22 -22.33 -2.75
N LYS A 88 -3.96 -21.25 -3.50
CA LYS A 88 -2.73 -20.48 -3.42
C LYS A 88 -2.89 -19.29 -2.48
N GLU A 89 -1.91 -19.10 -1.63
CA GLU A 89 -1.83 -17.96 -0.72
C GLU A 89 -0.48 -17.25 -0.93
N ILE A 90 -0.55 -15.96 -1.24
CA ILE A 90 0.60 -15.07 -1.45
C ILE A 90 0.66 -14.15 -0.24
N LYS A 91 1.70 -14.28 0.56
CA LYS A 91 1.79 -13.61 1.87
C LYS A 91 2.60 -12.34 1.82
N ASN A 92 2.26 -11.38 2.68
CA ASN A 92 2.97 -10.13 2.89
C ASN A 92 3.13 -9.30 1.60
N VAL A 93 2.04 -9.14 0.87
CA VAL A 93 1.98 -8.27 -0.29
C VAL A 93 2.12 -6.81 0.18
N THR A 94 2.94 -6.04 -0.53
CA THR A 94 3.26 -4.66 -0.11
C THR A 94 2.31 -3.67 -0.76
N VAL A 95 2.00 -2.59 -0.06
CA VAL A 95 1.31 -1.44 -0.66
C VAL A 95 2.30 -0.72 -1.58
N TYR A 96 1.94 -0.57 -2.85
CA TYR A 96 2.76 0.08 -3.86
C TYR A 96 2.46 1.58 -3.94
N LYS A 97 1.19 1.95 -4.07
CA LYS A 97 0.67 3.34 -4.10
C LYS A 97 -0.84 3.34 -3.92
N PHE A 98 -1.44 4.46 -3.53
CA PHE A 98 -2.89 4.57 -3.40
C PHE A 98 -3.37 6.01 -3.62
N ASP A 99 -4.67 6.15 -3.86
CA ASP A 99 -5.43 7.40 -3.82
C ASP A 99 -6.60 7.17 -2.86
N ALA A 100 -6.51 7.74 -1.65
CA ALA A 100 -7.52 7.56 -0.62
C ALA A 100 -8.84 8.28 -0.95
N VAL A 101 -8.81 9.34 -1.76
CA VAL A 101 -10.00 10.10 -2.16
C VAL A 101 -10.80 9.29 -3.17
N LYS A 102 -10.12 8.72 -4.17
CA LYS A 102 -10.75 7.85 -5.17
C LYS A 102 -10.96 6.41 -4.70
N ASP A 103 -10.50 6.09 -3.50
CA ASP A 103 -10.58 4.76 -2.91
C ASP A 103 -9.88 3.67 -3.75
N ILE A 104 -8.68 3.98 -4.29
CA ILE A 104 -7.87 3.07 -5.12
C ILE A 104 -6.58 2.72 -4.38
N MET A 105 -6.22 1.44 -4.29
CA MET A 105 -4.93 0.98 -3.77
C MET A 105 -4.28 -0.02 -4.71
N PHE A 106 -3.00 0.18 -5.00
CA PHE A 106 -2.14 -0.75 -5.70
C PHE A 106 -1.30 -1.53 -4.70
N LEU A 107 -1.25 -2.84 -4.90
CA LEU A 107 -0.48 -3.81 -4.15
C LEU A 107 0.56 -4.43 -5.08
N LYS A 108 1.73 -4.77 -4.53
CA LYS A 108 2.84 -5.38 -5.26
C LYS A 108 3.23 -6.72 -4.65
N THR A 109 3.37 -7.72 -5.52
CA THR A 109 3.81 -9.08 -5.19
C THR A 109 4.90 -9.53 -6.15
N ASP A 110 5.78 -10.40 -5.67
CA ASP A 110 6.76 -11.11 -6.51
C ASP A 110 6.15 -12.33 -7.22
N ASP A 111 4.87 -12.60 -6.95
CA ASP A 111 4.13 -13.66 -7.60
C ASP A 111 3.74 -13.32 -9.04
N MET A 112 4.29 -14.08 -9.98
CA MET A 112 4.12 -13.87 -11.42
C MET A 112 3.19 -14.89 -12.08
N THR A 113 2.46 -15.71 -11.30
CA THR A 113 1.58 -16.73 -11.90
C THR A 113 0.17 -16.20 -12.18
N LEU A 114 -0.21 -15.10 -11.53
CA LEU A 114 -1.47 -14.41 -11.79
C LEU A 114 -1.37 -13.64 -13.11
N THR A 115 -2.44 -13.64 -13.90
CA THR A 115 -2.42 -13.04 -15.24
C THR A 115 -3.14 -11.70 -15.25
N PRO A 116 -2.56 -10.63 -15.82
CA PRO A 116 -3.23 -9.35 -15.91
C PRO A 116 -4.52 -9.39 -16.73
N VAL A 117 -5.57 -8.72 -16.25
CA VAL A 117 -6.79 -8.50 -17.03
C VAL A 117 -6.51 -7.51 -18.16
N THR A 118 -7.15 -7.69 -19.33
CA THR A 118 -7.07 -6.72 -20.42
C THR A 118 -7.80 -5.42 -20.04
N PRO A 119 -7.12 -4.25 -20.04
CA PRO A 119 -7.79 -2.99 -19.76
C PRO A 119 -8.70 -2.58 -20.93
N GLY A 120 -9.92 -2.16 -20.61
CA GLY A 120 -10.85 -1.51 -21.53
C GLY A 120 -10.81 0.01 -21.38
N SER A 121 -11.96 0.66 -21.59
CA SER A 121 -12.12 2.10 -21.37
C SER A 121 -13.47 2.42 -20.73
N SER A 122 -13.45 3.33 -19.76
CA SER A 122 -14.65 3.86 -19.12
C SER A 122 -15.12 5.20 -19.72
N SER A 123 -14.40 5.77 -20.70
CA SER A 123 -14.71 7.09 -21.27
C SER A 123 -16.00 7.11 -22.10
N ASN A 124 -16.39 5.99 -22.70
CA ASN A 124 -17.48 5.90 -23.67
C ASN A 124 -18.60 4.93 -23.23
N LEU A 125 -18.76 4.72 -21.91
CA LEU A 125 -19.82 3.86 -21.38
C LEU A 125 -21.20 4.45 -21.67
N ARG A 126 -22.16 3.59 -22.04
CA ARG A 126 -23.53 3.99 -22.38
C ARG A 126 -24.51 3.37 -21.40
N SER A 127 -25.53 4.11 -20.96
CA SER A 127 -26.64 3.49 -20.22
C SER A 127 -27.28 2.36 -21.03
N GLY A 128 -27.58 1.24 -20.37
CA GLY A 128 -28.06 0.02 -21.00
C GLY A 128 -26.97 -0.90 -21.53
N GLN A 129 -25.70 -0.47 -21.55
CA GLN A 129 -24.58 -1.33 -21.93
C GLN A 129 -24.46 -2.49 -20.94
N ARG A 130 -24.43 -3.72 -21.47
CA ARG A 130 -24.23 -4.93 -20.67
C ARG A 130 -22.82 -4.98 -20.10
N ILE A 131 -22.75 -5.31 -18.82
CA ILE A 131 -21.52 -5.41 -18.04
C ILE A 131 -21.62 -6.54 -17.02
N TYR A 132 -20.47 -6.93 -16.49
CA TYR A 132 -20.34 -8.03 -15.55
C TYR A 132 -19.48 -7.58 -14.37
N ALA A 133 -19.81 -8.02 -13.16
CA ALA A 133 -18.97 -7.85 -11.99
C ALA A 133 -18.41 -9.22 -11.58
N VAL A 134 -17.11 -9.30 -11.31
CA VAL A 134 -16.44 -10.49 -10.79
C VAL A 134 -15.71 -10.11 -9.51
N GLY A 135 -16.02 -10.80 -8.42
CA GLY A 135 -15.41 -10.53 -7.12
C GLY A 135 -15.59 -11.71 -6.17
N SER A 136 -15.31 -11.48 -4.89
CA SER A 136 -15.28 -12.53 -3.87
C SER A 136 -16.28 -12.27 -2.73
N PRO A 137 -17.60 -12.31 -3.02
CA PRO A 137 -18.63 -12.01 -2.03
C PRO A 137 -18.58 -13.00 -0.85
N GLU A 138 -18.63 -12.48 0.38
CA GLU A 138 -18.72 -13.26 1.62
C GLU A 138 -17.67 -14.38 1.80
N GLY A 139 -16.51 -14.31 1.14
CA GLY A 139 -15.50 -15.38 1.23
C GLY A 139 -15.51 -16.35 0.06
N TYR A 140 -16.57 -16.39 -0.74
CA TYR A 140 -16.64 -17.21 -1.95
C TYR A 140 -15.82 -16.57 -3.04
N GLU A 141 -14.81 -17.27 -3.51
CA GLU A 141 -13.90 -16.76 -4.52
C GLU A 141 -14.53 -16.74 -5.90
N ASN A 142 -14.28 -15.66 -6.65
CA ASN A 142 -14.64 -15.49 -8.06
C ASN A 142 -16.11 -15.87 -8.35
N SER A 143 -17.03 -15.02 -7.89
CA SER A 143 -18.44 -15.03 -8.31
C SER A 143 -18.67 -13.97 -9.39
N ILE A 144 -19.41 -14.35 -10.44
CA ILE A 144 -19.80 -13.45 -11.52
C ILE A 144 -21.27 -13.03 -11.39
N SER A 145 -21.55 -11.76 -11.59
CA SER A 145 -22.91 -11.23 -11.72
C SER A 145 -23.04 -10.37 -12.98
N GLU A 146 -24.23 -10.40 -13.60
CA GLU A 146 -24.55 -9.66 -14.82
C GLU A 146 -25.44 -8.46 -14.52
N GLY A 147 -25.25 -7.37 -15.26
CA GLY A 147 -26.10 -6.20 -15.20
C GLY A 147 -25.85 -5.25 -16.35
N ILE A 148 -26.29 -4.01 -16.16
CA ILE A 148 -26.08 -2.92 -17.11
C ILE A 148 -25.45 -1.72 -16.43
N VAL A 149 -24.77 -0.89 -17.22
CA VAL A 149 -24.51 0.50 -16.85
C VAL A 149 -25.85 1.21 -16.78
N SER A 150 -26.22 1.73 -15.62
CA SER A 150 -27.45 2.51 -15.43
C SER A 150 -27.20 4.01 -15.58
N GLY A 151 -25.97 4.46 -15.30
CA GLY A 151 -25.55 5.85 -15.52
C GLY A 151 -24.17 6.13 -14.91
N SER A 152 -23.95 7.38 -14.52
CA SER A 152 -22.79 7.80 -13.74
C SER A 152 -23.24 8.70 -12.59
N ARG A 153 -22.55 8.62 -11.45
CA ARG A 153 -22.80 9.46 -10.28
C ARG A 153 -21.52 10.14 -9.86
N THR A 154 -21.62 11.34 -9.31
CA THR A 154 -20.50 11.99 -8.63
C THR A 154 -20.79 11.98 -7.14
N ASP A 155 -19.83 11.53 -6.35
CA ASP A 155 -19.95 11.52 -4.89
C ASP A 155 -19.65 12.91 -4.27
N GLU A 156 -19.71 12.99 -2.95
CA GLU A 156 -19.42 14.22 -2.20
C GLU A 156 -17.97 14.74 -2.34
N ASN A 157 -17.04 13.85 -2.69
CA ASN A 157 -15.62 14.16 -2.90
C ASN A 157 -15.30 14.50 -4.36
N ASN A 158 -16.34 14.70 -5.19
CA ASN A 158 -16.24 14.98 -6.61
C ASN A 158 -15.61 13.82 -7.42
N VAL A 159 -15.68 12.59 -6.91
CA VAL A 159 -15.24 11.38 -7.59
C VAL A 159 -16.38 10.87 -8.47
N LYS A 160 -16.09 10.68 -9.76
CA LYS A 160 -17.06 10.16 -10.72
C LYS A 160 -17.06 8.64 -10.69
N LEU A 161 -18.22 8.04 -10.43
CA LEU A 161 -18.45 6.61 -10.35
C LEU A 161 -19.33 6.13 -11.52
N ILE A 162 -19.10 4.89 -11.94
CA ILE A 162 -19.99 4.13 -12.81
C ILE A 162 -21.15 3.65 -11.94
N GLN A 163 -22.39 3.95 -12.33
CA GLN A 163 -23.58 3.41 -11.68
C GLN A 163 -24.05 2.18 -12.47
N MET A 164 -24.29 1.08 -11.79
CA MET A 164 -24.61 -0.22 -12.39
C MET A 164 -25.68 -0.98 -11.63
N THR A 165 -26.22 -2.02 -12.27
CA THR A 165 -27.22 -2.91 -11.68
C THR A 165 -26.67 -4.29 -11.34
N CYS A 166 -25.37 -4.54 -11.54
CA CYS A 166 -24.73 -5.80 -11.19
C CYS A 166 -24.81 -6.01 -9.68
N PRO A 167 -25.47 -7.07 -9.19
CA PRO A 167 -25.50 -7.37 -7.77
C PRO A 167 -24.08 -7.63 -7.25
N ILE A 168 -23.68 -6.88 -6.23
CA ILE A 168 -22.45 -7.10 -5.46
C ILE A 168 -22.79 -7.05 -3.98
N THR A 169 -22.02 -7.75 -3.15
CA THR A 169 -22.18 -7.78 -1.68
C THR A 169 -20.85 -7.53 -0.99
N ASP A 170 -20.84 -7.54 0.33
CA ASP A 170 -19.63 -7.41 1.13
C ASP A 170 -18.57 -8.46 0.72
N GLY A 171 -17.32 -8.03 0.61
CA GLY A 171 -16.22 -8.81 0.04
C GLY A 171 -16.03 -8.61 -1.47
N SER A 172 -17.02 -8.06 -2.18
CA SER A 172 -16.87 -7.76 -3.62
C SER A 172 -16.04 -6.50 -3.89
N SER A 173 -15.93 -5.57 -2.93
CA SER A 173 -15.09 -4.35 -3.05
C SER A 173 -13.71 -4.66 -3.61
N GLY A 174 -13.30 -3.95 -4.64
CA GLY A 174 -12.04 -4.13 -5.36
C GLY A 174 -12.11 -5.21 -6.44
N GLY A 175 -13.29 -5.78 -6.70
CA GLY A 175 -13.53 -6.74 -7.77
C GLY A 175 -13.64 -6.09 -9.15
N ALA A 176 -13.46 -6.87 -10.20
CA ALA A 176 -13.47 -6.40 -11.58
C ALA A 176 -14.89 -6.07 -12.08
N VAL A 177 -15.06 -4.93 -12.75
CA VAL A 177 -16.22 -4.65 -13.59
C VAL A 177 -15.79 -4.67 -15.05
N LEU A 178 -16.47 -5.49 -15.85
CA LEU A 178 -16.06 -5.89 -17.20
C LEU A 178 -17.12 -5.51 -18.24
N ASN A 179 -16.71 -5.16 -19.44
CA ASN A 179 -17.62 -5.03 -20.59
C ASN A 179 -17.93 -6.41 -21.22
N SER A 180 -18.77 -6.43 -22.27
CA SER A 180 -19.13 -7.66 -23.00
C SER A 180 -17.99 -8.35 -23.74
N LYS A 181 -16.78 -7.77 -23.77
CA LYS A 181 -15.56 -8.40 -24.29
C LYS A 181 -14.66 -8.96 -23.19
N GLY A 182 -15.06 -8.85 -21.93
CA GLY A 182 -14.25 -9.23 -20.77
C GLY A 182 -13.07 -8.28 -20.55
N GLU A 183 -13.18 -7.02 -20.95
CA GLU A 183 -12.17 -5.98 -20.69
C GLU A 183 -12.56 -5.19 -19.44
N LEU A 184 -11.58 -4.85 -18.60
CA LEU A 184 -11.78 -4.09 -17.37
C LEU A 184 -12.25 -2.66 -17.67
N ILE A 185 -13.40 -2.29 -17.13
CA ILE A 185 -13.98 -0.94 -17.22
C ILE A 185 -14.15 -0.25 -15.87
N GLY A 186 -14.00 -0.97 -14.75
CA GLY A 186 -13.93 -0.38 -13.43
C GLY A 186 -13.64 -1.36 -12.29
N LEU A 187 -13.55 -0.84 -11.06
CA LEU A 187 -13.47 -1.61 -9.81
C LEU A 187 -14.73 -1.43 -9.00
N SER A 188 -15.38 -2.53 -8.64
CA SER A 188 -16.60 -2.51 -7.82
C SER A 188 -16.32 -2.00 -6.41
N VAL A 189 -17.28 -1.26 -5.83
CA VAL A 189 -17.22 -0.72 -4.46
C VAL A 189 -18.47 -1.14 -3.71
N SER A 190 -18.35 -2.03 -2.73
CA SER A 190 -19.45 -2.43 -1.85
C SER A 190 -19.66 -1.41 -0.72
N GLY A 191 -20.90 -1.25 -0.25
CA GLY A 191 -21.25 -0.31 0.83
C GLY A 191 -21.78 1.05 0.39
N GLN A 192 -21.59 1.42 -0.88
CA GLN A 192 -22.38 2.48 -1.52
C GLN A 192 -23.43 1.79 -2.39
N HIS A 193 -24.66 1.63 -1.88
CA HIS A 193 -25.77 1.22 -2.73
C HIS A 193 -27.07 1.88 -2.28
N GLU A 194 -27.91 2.23 -3.24
CA GLU A 194 -29.22 2.83 -3.01
C GLU A 194 -30.27 1.95 -3.67
N GLY A 195 -30.91 1.08 -2.87
CA GLY A 195 -31.78 0.03 -3.40
C GLY A 195 -30.98 -0.96 -4.26
N ALA A 196 -31.30 -1.05 -5.55
CA ALA A 196 -30.69 -1.96 -6.52
C ALA A 196 -29.58 -1.30 -7.38
N LEU A 197 -29.02 -0.18 -6.92
CA LEU A 197 -27.96 0.55 -7.61
C LEU A 197 -26.62 0.34 -6.91
N TYR A 198 -25.62 -0.08 -7.68
CA TYR A 198 -24.26 -0.34 -7.24
C TYR A 198 -23.26 0.56 -7.98
N PHE A 199 -22.05 0.72 -7.43
CA PHE A 199 -21.05 1.62 -8.00
C PHE A 199 -19.71 0.96 -8.27
N ALA A 200 -19.00 1.52 -9.24
CA ALA A 200 -17.62 1.19 -9.53
C ALA A 200 -16.77 2.41 -9.85
N ILE A 201 -15.50 2.36 -9.46
CA ILE A 201 -14.49 3.34 -9.84
C ILE A 201 -14.12 3.10 -11.32
N PRO A 202 -14.13 4.13 -12.18
CA PRO A 202 -13.82 3.98 -13.60
C PRO A 202 -12.39 3.50 -13.87
N VAL A 203 -12.20 2.57 -14.83
CA VAL A 203 -10.86 2.04 -15.15
C VAL A 203 -9.89 3.12 -15.60
N ASN A 204 -10.36 4.18 -16.26
CA ASN A 204 -9.49 5.28 -16.66
C ASN A 204 -8.83 6.00 -15.47
N ASP A 205 -9.46 6.05 -14.30
CA ASP A 205 -8.83 6.59 -13.09
C ASP A 205 -7.68 5.68 -12.61
N ILE A 206 -7.87 4.37 -12.72
CA ILE A 206 -6.85 3.36 -12.40
C ILE A 206 -5.70 3.40 -13.42
N LEU A 207 -6.02 3.43 -14.72
CA LEU A 207 -5.04 3.46 -15.80
C LEU A 207 -4.23 4.76 -15.79
N ALA A 208 -4.86 5.88 -15.45
CA ALA A 208 -4.15 7.12 -15.20
C ALA A 208 -3.10 6.92 -14.12
N MET A 209 -3.34 6.07 -13.13
CA MET A 209 -2.38 5.71 -12.09
C MET A 209 -1.37 4.63 -12.51
N ILE A 210 -1.65 3.73 -13.47
CA ILE A 210 -0.75 2.62 -13.85
C ILE A 210 0.58 3.13 -14.40
N ASN A 211 0.53 4.10 -15.32
CA ASN A 211 1.72 4.74 -15.89
C ASN A 211 2.21 5.94 -15.06
N ILE A 212 1.50 6.26 -13.97
CA ILE A 212 2.10 7.03 -12.89
C ILE A 212 2.91 6.01 -12.10
N GLU A 213 4.18 5.81 -12.46
CA GLU A 213 5.16 5.44 -11.43
C GLU A 213 4.88 6.34 -10.21
N PRO A 214 4.97 5.86 -8.95
CA PRO A 214 5.02 6.79 -7.81
C PRO A 214 5.99 7.88 -8.24
N LYS A 215 5.51 9.12 -8.35
CA LYS A 215 6.01 10.08 -9.33
C LYS A 215 7.45 10.47 -8.98
N TYR A 216 8.38 9.62 -9.36
CA TYR A 216 9.78 9.62 -9.01
C TYR A 216 10.47 9.35 -10.33
N THR A 217 10.51 10.40 -11.15
CA THR A 217 11.35 10.42 -12.34
C THR A 217 12.76 9.95 -11.93
N GLU A 218 13.49 9.27 -12.83
CA GLU A 218 14.94 9.19 -12.69
C GLU A 218 15.48 10.62 -12.65
N THR A 219 15.56 11.21 -11.47
CA THR A 219 15.96 12.59 -11.31
C THR A 219 17.47 12.62 -11.33
N SER A 220 18.07 13.03 -12.45
CA SER A 220 19.48 13.43 -12.42
C SER A 220 19.71 14.59 -11.42
N ASP A 221 18.65 15.28 -11.02
CA ASP A 221 18.67 16.32 -10.01
C ASP A 221 18.59 15.71 -8.59
N PRO A 222 19.66 15.83 -7.80
CA PRO A 222 19.63 15.38 -6.43
C PRO A 222 18.58 16.11 -5.59
N VAL A 223 18.20 17.37 -5.81
CA VAL A 223 17.15 18.03 -5.00
C VAL A 223 15.83 17.26 -4.99
N ASN A 224 15.46 16.67 -6.13
CA ASN A 224 14.24 15.86 -6.22
C ASN A 224 14.39 14.55 -5.41
N TYR A 225 15.55 13.89 -5.39
CA TYR A 225 15.74 12.69 -4.57
C TYR A 225 15.42 12.91 -3.08
N TYR A 226 15.66 14.12 -2.56
CA TYR A 226 15.32 14.46 -1.18
C TYR A 226 13.81 14.51 -0.94
N GLU A 227 13.08 15.20 -1.81
CA GLU A 227 11.62 15.31 -1.72
C GLU A 227 10.97 13.93 -1.81
N ILE A 228 11.48 13.11 -2.73
CA ILE A 228 11.05 11.74 -2.93
C ILE A 228 11.26 10.88 -1.69
N GLY A 229 12.48 10.89 -1.12
CA GLY A 229 12.77 10.16 0.11
C GLY A 229 11.91 10.62 1.29
N THR A 230 11.57 11.91 1.34
CA THR A 230 10.72 12.50 2.38
C THR A 230 9.29 11.96 2.28
N ILE A 231 8.68 12.02 1.09
CA ILE A 231 7.35 11.47 0.82
C ILE A 231 7.31 9.96 1.11
N ALA A 232 8.37 9.22 0.75
CA ALA A 232 8.47 7.80 1.03
C ALA A 232 8.47 7.52 2.55
N ASN A 233 9.19 8.32 3.35
CA ASN A 233 9.17 8.24 4.81
C ASN A 233 7.78 8.53 5.39
N GLU A 234 7.09 9.57 4.91
CA GLU A 234 5.72 9.94 5.32
C GLU A 234 4.73 8.80 5.05
N ASN A 235 4.88 8.12 3.90
CA ASN A 235 4.08 6.96 3.51
C ASN A 235 4.55 5.64 4.16
N LYS A 236 5.51 5.68 5.10
CA LYS A 236 6.11 4.51 5.77
C LYS A 236 6.77 3.50 4.81
N ASN A 237 7.09 3.90 3.58
CA ASN A 237 7.87 3.11 2.64
C ASN A 237 9.37 3.37 2.88
N TYR A 238 9.88 2.74 3.93
CA TYR A 238 11.23 3.00 4.42
C TYR A 238 12.34 2.46 3.50
N GLN A 239 12.05 1.42 2.72
CA GLN A 239 12.98 0.89 1.71
C GLN A 239 13.28 1.95 0.65
N ASP A 240 12.23 2.55 0.08
CA ASP A 240 12.41 3.57 -0.96
C ASP A 240 13.05 4.83 -0.38
N ALA A 241 12.63 5.25 0.83
CA ALA A 241 13.26 6.38 1.51
C ALA A 241 14.77 6.17 1.65
N GLU A 242 15.23 4.99 2.06
CA GLU A 242 16.65 4.66 2.19
C GLU A 242 17.41 4.79 0.86
N VAL A 243 16.84 4.28 -0.22
CA VAL A 243 17.42 4.32 -1.57
C VAL A 243 17.56 5.76 -2.06
N TYR A 244 16.49 6.55 -1.97
CA TYR A 244 16.48 7.90 -2.54
C TYR A 244 17.32 8.88 -1.73
N PHE A 245 17.31 8.81 -0.40
CA PHE A 245 18.27 9.59 0.39
C PHE A 245 19.71 9.15 0.15
N SER A 246 19.97 7.87 -0.15
CA SER A 246 21.32 7.45 -0.54
C SER A 246 21.76 8.08 -1.85
N LYS A 247 20.91 8.08 -2.88
CA LYS A 247 21.18 8.78 -4.16
C LYS A 247 21.37 10.28 -3.96
N TYR A 248 20.58 10.92 -3.10
CA TYR A 248 20.74 12.33 -2.73
C TYR A 248 22.15 12.61 -2.18
N LEU A 249 22.55 11.81 -1.20
CA LEU A 249 23.80 11.96 -0.46
C LEU A 249 25.05 11.66 -1.30
N GLU A 250 24.93 11.02 -2.46
CA GLU A 250 26.04 10.92 -3.42
C GLU A 250 26.49 12.29 -3.95
N LYS A 251 25.58 13.27 -4.00
CA LYS A 251 25.86 14.63 -4.48
C LYS A 251 25.99 15.63 -3.33
N PHE A 252 25.21 15.45 -2.27
CA PHE A 252 25.18 16.35 -1.11
C PHE A 252 25.62 15.61 0.17
N SER A 253 26.83 15.06 0.17
CA SER A 253 27.35 14.17 1.21
C SER A 253 27.51 14.81 2.60
N GLY A 254 27.16 16.07 2.78
CA GLY A 254 27.21 16.81 4.04
C GLY A 254 25.85 17.30 4.55
N ASP A 255 24.74 16.94 3.89
CA ASP A 255 23.40 17.35 4.31
C ASP A 255 22.93 16.55 5.53
N ALA A 256 22.92 17.21 6.68
CA ALA A 256 22.52 16.60 7.94
C ALA A 256 21.04 16.16 7.97
N ASN A 257 20.13 16.87 7.29
CA ASN A 257 18.72 16.50 7.26
C ASN A 257 18.51 15.22 6.44
N ALA A 258 19.23 15.08 5.32
CA ALA A 258 19.18 13.87 4.51
C ALA A 258 19.74 12.65 5.26
N TYR A 259 20.85 12.81 5.99
CA TYR A 259 21.35 11.75 6.88
C TYR A 259 20.34 11.41 7.98
N TYR A 260 19.72 12.41 8.60
CA TYR A 260 18.72 12.20 9.64
C TYR A 260 17.54 11.36 9.11
N ASN A 261 16.95 11.78 7.98
CA ASN A 261 15.81 11.11 7.38
C ASN A 261 16.13 9.69 6.89
N ARG A 262 17.33 9.48 6.33
CA ARG A 262 17.81 8.14 5.97
C ARG A 262 18.07 7.27 7.19
N GLY A 263 18.65 7.84 8.24
CA GLY A 263 18.91 7.18 9.51
C GLY A 263 17.61 6.70 10.16
N TYR A 264 16.57 7.54 10.13
CA TYR A 264 15.23 7.18 10.58
C TYR A 264 14.63 6.02 9.75
N ALA A 265 14.71 6.08 8.42
CA ALA A 265 14.25 5.00 7.55
C ALA A 265 14.97 3.68 7.87
N ARG A 266 16.31 3.71 7.97
CA ARG A 266 17.14 2.56 8.34
C ARG A 266 16.83 2.01 9.73
N PHE A 267 16.52 2.87 10.71
CA PHE A 267 16.05 2.46 12.03
C PHE A 267 14.74 1.67 11.93
N LYS A 268 13.77 2.14 11.14
CA LYS A 268 12.50 1.44 10.89
C LYS A 268 12.68 0.11 10.16
N LEU A 269 13.66 0.04 9.25
CA LEU A 269 14.10 -1.20 8.58
C LEU A 269 14.92 -2.13 9.48
N LYS A 270 15.19 -1.75 10.74
CA LYS A 270 16.05 -2.48 11.69
C LYS A 270 17.51 -2.62 11.24
N GLU A 271 17.96 -1.76 10.33
CA GLU A 271 19.36 -1.67 9.90
C GLU A 271 20.19 -0.82 10.87
N TYR A 272 20.16 -1.18 12.16
CA TYR A 272 20.64 -0.34 13.26
C TYR A 272 22.09 0.14 13.11
N LYS A 273 22.99 -0.69 12.56
CA LYS A 273 24.39 -0.28 12.32
C LYS A 273 24.50 0.85 11.29
N LYS A 274 23.73 0.80 10.20
CA LYS A 274 23.72 1.86 9.19
C LYS A 274 23.04 3.12 9.73
N ALA A 275 21.96 2.96 10.48
CA ALA A 275 21.29 4.08 11.14
C ALA A 275 22.22 4.80 12.14
N ILE A 276 23.01 4.05 12.93
CA ILE A 276 24.04 4.63 13.82
C ILE A 276 25.05 5.48 13.04
N SER A 277 25.49 4.99 11.88
CA SER A 277 26.42 5.76 11.02
C SER A 277 25.79 7.07 10.56
N ASP A 278 24.53 7.04 10.13
CA ASP A 278 23.82 8.23 9.66
C ASP A 278 23.59 9.24 10.80
N PHE A 279 23.06 8.81 11.94
CA PHE A 279 22.87 9.70 13.10
C PHE A 279 24.20 10.23 13.63
N SER A 280 25.29 9.47 13.55
CA SER A 280 26.62 9.97 13.92
C SER A 280 27.08 11.09 12.98
N ALA A 281 26.85 10.95 11.67
CA ALA A 281 27.13 12.02 10.71
C ALA A 281 26.31 13.29 10.99
N VAL A 282 25.05 13.15 11.42
CA VAL A 282 24.23 14.30 11.87
C VAL A 282 24.86 14.97 13.08
N LEU A 283 25.21 14.19 14.11
CA LEU A 283 25.73 14.68 15.40
C LEU A 283 27.13 15.31 15.30
N GLU A 284 27.90 15.01 14.24
CA GLU A 284 29.13 15.73 13.91
C GLU A 284 28.89 17.17 13.45
N LYS A 285 27.71 17.46 12.89
CA LYS A 285 27.33 18.79 12.38
C LYS A 285 26.45 19.55 13.35
N SER A 286 25.45 18.89 13.90
CA SER A 286 24.48 19.48 14.82
C SER A 286 24.08 18.45 15.86
N GLN A 287 24.41 18.74 17.12
CA GLN A 287 24.07 17.90 18.24
C GLN A 287 22.62 18.16 18.65
N THR A 288 21.68 17.34 18.19
CA THR A 288 20.25 17.44 18.53
C THR A 288 19.80 16.32 19.46
N SER A 289 18.88 16.64 20.39
CA SER A 289 18.24 15.68 21.30
C SER A 289 17.72 14.46 20.53
N GLU A 290 16.98 14.72 19.46
CA GLU A 290 16.34 13.70 18.63
C GLU A 290 17.35 12.75 17.98
N SER A 291 18.48 13.25 17.47
CA SER A 291 19.52 12.41 16.85
C SER A 291 20.23 11.55 17.89
N PHE A 292 20.50 12.09 19.08
CA PHE A 292 21.01 11.29 20.19
C PHE A 292 20.01 10.21 20.61
N PHE A 293 18.72 10.56 20.73
CA PHE A 293 17.68 9.63 21.11
C PHE A 293 17.55 8.46 20.14
N TYR A 294 17.45 8.71 18.83
CA TYR A 294 17.33 7.62 17.84
C TYR A 294 18.61 6.79 17.71
N ARG A 295 19.80 7.39 17.85
CA ARG A 295 21.05 6.63 17.89
C ARG A 295 21.14 5.77 19.15
N GLY A 296 20.70 6.29 20.29
CA GLY A 296 20.54 5.54 21.55
C GLY A 296 19.61 4.34 21.39
N ASN A 297 18.47 4.52 20.72
CA ASN A 297 17.53 3.42 20.40
C ASN A 297 18.17 2.35 19.50
N CYS A 298 19.02 2.76 18.55
CA CYS A 298 19.77 1.81 17.73
C CYS A 298 20.79 1.01 18.57
N TYR A 299 21.55 1.67 19.44
CA TYR A 299 22.49 1.00 20.36
C TYR A 299 21.77 0.04 21.30
N TYR A 300 20.65 0.47 21.89
CA TYR A 300 19.82 -0.39 22.74
C TYR A 300 19.33 -1.64 22.00
N SER A 301 18.89 -1.48 20.74
CA SER A 301 18.45 -2.59 19.89
C SER A 301 19.59 -3.57 19.57
N LEU A 302 20.82 -3.07 19.50
CA LEU A 302 22.04 -3.89 19.36
C LEU A 302 22.58 -4.42 20.69
N LYS A 303 21.89 -4.17 21.82
CA LYS A 303 22.28 -4.52 23.19
C LYS A 303 23.55 -3.82 23.69
N ASP A 304 23.94 -2.72 23.07
CA ASP A 304 25.00 -1.83 23.52
C ASP A 304 24.40 -0.77 24.46
N TYR A 305 24.15 -1.20 25.70
CA TYR A 305 23.38 -0.39 26.65
C TYR A 305 24.19 0.79 27.21
N GLU A 306 25.52 0.68 27.25
CA GLU A 306 26.44 1.72 27.68
C GLU A 306 26.44 2.91 26.72
N ASN A 307 26.55 2.66 25.40
CA ASN A 307 26.45 3.73 24.41
C ASN A 307 25.03 4.30 24.33
N ALA A 308 24.00 3.46 24.47
CA ALA A 308 22.61 3.93 24.55
C ALA A 308 22.41 4.89 25.74
N LEU A 309 22.88 4.53 26.94
CA LEU A 309 22.81 5.36 28.14
C LEU A 309 23.52 6.70 27.96
N THR A 310 24.68 6.69 27.29
CA THR A 310 25.45 7.90 26.98
C THR A 310 24.65 8.84 26.08
N ASP A 311 24.07 8.32 25.00
CA ASP A 311 23.29 9.11 24.05
C ASP A 311 21.99 9.63 24.68
N TYR A 312 21.24 8.80 25.43
CA TYR A 312 20.04 9.27 26.12
C TYR A 312 20.34 10.37 27.15
N THR A 313 21.49 10.30 27.83
CA THR A 313 21.89 11.35 28.77
C THR A 313 22.16 12.67 28.05
N LYS A 314 22.87 12.64 26.92
CA LYS A 314 23.07 13.84 26.08
C LYS A 314 21.76 14.39 25.49
N ALA A 315 20.81 13.52 25.17
CA ALA A 315 19.51 13.95 24.71
C ALA A 315 18.73 14.69 25.83
N LEU A 316 18.76 14.17 27.07
CA LEU A 316 18.15 14.81 28.24
C LEU A 316 18.84 16.11 28.67
N GLU A 317 20.13 16.31 28.36
CA GLU A 317 20.78 17.61 28.58
C GLU A 317 20.14 18.73 27.75
N GLN A 318 19.53 18.39 26.61
CA GLN A 318 18.84 19.33 25.72
C GLN A 318 17.34 19.39 25.98
N GLU A 319 16.72 18.24 26.26
CA GLU A 319 15.29 18.12 26.55
C GLU A 319 15.06 17.48 27.93
N PRO A 320 15.25 18.24 29.02
CA PRO A 320 15.29 17.70 30.38
C PRO A 320 13.95 17.16 30.89
N ASP A 321 12.85 17.44 30.19
CA ASP A 321 11.49 17.03 30.53
C ASP A 321 10.86 16.17 29.42
N ASN A 322 11.65 15.40 28.68
CA ASN A 322 11.15 14.47 27.66
C ASN A 322 10.87 13.06 28.23
N TYR A 323 9.58 12.68 28.21
CA TYR A 323 9.10 11.38 28.68
C TYR A 323 9.81 10.19 28.01
N ASP A 324 9.90 10.17 26.68
CA ASP A 324 10.38 9.02 25.91
C ASP A 324 11.86 8.74 26.21
N ILE A 325 12.64 9.80 26.46
CA ILE A 325 14.06 9.64 26.77
C ILE A 325 14.25 9.04 28.17
N TYR A 326 13.54 9.53 29.18
CA TYR A 326 13.57 8.90 30.51
C TYR A 326 13.06 7.46 30.48
N TYR A 327 11.97 7.21 29.75
CA TYR A 327 11.42 5.86 29.57
C TYR A 327 12.48 4.90 29.04
N ASN A 328 13.14 5.24 27.92
CA ASN A 328 14.14 4.39 27.28
C ASN A 328 15.46 4.33 28.04
N ARG A 329 15.89 5.42 28.68
CA ARG A 329 17.09 5.42 29.55
C ARG A 329 16.90 4.53 30.78
N GLY A 330 15.70 4.51 31.36
CA GLY A 330 15.35 3.61 32.45
C GLY A 330 15.52 2.14 32.06
N TYR A 331 15.12 1.75 30.84
CA TYR A 331 15.38 0.40 30.33
C TYR A 331 16.88 0.11 30.15
N ALA A 332 17.64 1.04 29.58
CA ALA A 332 19.08 0.87 29.43
C ALA A 332 19.75 0.66 30.81
N ASN A 333 19.40 1.49 31.80
CA ASN A 333 19.87 1.34 33.18
C ASN A 333 19.47 0.00 33.80
N PHE A 334 18.23 -0.45 33.60
CA PHE A 334 17.77 -1.75 34.08
C PHE A 334 18.58 -2.90 33.47
N ARG A 335 18.86 -2.84 32.16
CA ARG A 335 19.66 -3.86 31.46
C ARG A 335 21.12 -3.88 31.90
N LEU A 336 21.65 -2.73 32.30
CA LEU A 336 22.96 -2.58 32.95
C LEU A 336 22.94 -2.94 34.44
N LYS A 337 21.80 -3.38 34.98
CA LYS A 337 21.59 -3.69 36.39
C LYS A 337 21.81 -2.48 37.33
N LYS A 338 21.73 -1.26 36.79
CA LYS A 338 21.73 0.02 37.52
C LYS A 338 20.30 0.34 37.96
N TYR A 339 19.74 -0.52 38.80
CA TYR A 339 18.32 -0.49 39.11
C TYR A 339 17.87 0.79 39.82
N SER A 340 18.72 1.40 40.64
CA SER A 340 18.39 2.68 41.30
C SER A 340 18.19 3.81 40.28
N ASP A 341 19.06 3.87 39.26
CA ASP A 341 18.96 4.86 38.19
C ASP A 341 17.74 4.58 37.31
N ALA A 342 17.45 3.30 37.04
CA ALA A 342 16.26 2.89 36.30
C ALA A 342 14.95 3.31 36.98
N VAL A 343 14.85 3.10 38.31
CA VAL A 343 13.71 3.54 39.12
C VAL A 343 13.57 5.06 39.04
N SER A 344 14.66 5.81 39.21
CA SER A 344 14.62 7.27 39.16
C SER A 344 14.17 7.79 37.80
N ASP A 345 14.67 7.20 36.71
CA ASP A 345 14.28 7.57 35.34
C ASP A 345 12.80 7.28 35.08
N TRP A 346 12.31 6.08 35.44
CA TRP A 346 10.91 5.74 35.25
C TRP A 346 9.97 6.55 36.14
N GLN A 347 10.35 6.89 37.38
CA GLN A 347 9.58 7.80 38.22
C GLN A 347 9.45 9.19 37.59
N LYS A 348 10.54 9.72 37.01
CA LYS A 348 10.49 10.99 36.28
C LYS A 348 9.62 10.87 35.02
N ALA A 349 9.68 9.75 34.29
CA ALA A 349 8.77 9.49 33.18
C ALA A 349 7.30 9.46 33.62
N VAL A 350 6.95 8.80 34.73
CA VAL A 350 5.58 8.81 35.29
C VAL A 350 5.12 10.23 35.64
N GLN A 351 6.00 11.06 36.22
CA GLN A 351 5.68 12.46 36.53
C GLN A 351 5.38 13.28 35.27
N LEU A 352 6.10 13.04 34.18
CA LEU A 352 5.92 13.74 32.90
C LEU A 352 4.69 13.26 32.14
N ASN A 353 4.37 11.96 32.22
CA ASN A 353 3.18 11.39 31.59
C ASN A 353 2.49 10.36 32.51
N PRO A 354 1.55 10.81 33.37
CA PRO A 354 0.85 9.94 34.32
C PRO A 354 0.00 8.85 33.67
N GLY A 355 -0.34 8.96 32.37
CA GLY A 355 -1.10 7.93 31.65
C GLY A 355 -0.40 6.57 31.56
N TYR A 356 0.93 6.55 31.76
CA TYR A 356 1.74 5.33 31.76
C TYR A 356 2.15 4.87 33.17
N ALA A 357 1.56 5.46 34.23
CA ALA A 357 1.89 5.13 35.61
C ALA A 357 1.75 3.64 35.92
N GLU A 358 0.63 3.02 35.54
CA GLU A 358 0.39 1.60 35.82
C GLU A 358 1.45 0.69 35.17
N GLU A 359 1.81 0.95 33.91
CA GLU A 359 2.83 0.17 33.20
C GLU A 359 4.22 0.34 33.84
N LEU A 360 4.59 1.58 34.19
CA LEU A 360 5.90 1.91 34.73
C LEU A 360 6.05 1.53 36.20
N ASP A 361 4.99 1.61 37.01
CA ASP A 361 5.00 1.22 38.43
C ASP A 361 5.33 -0.28 38.59
N ILE A 362 4.86 -1.12 37.68
CA ILE A 362 5.24 -2.54 37.64
C ILE A 362 6.75 -2.69 37.42
N LYS A 363 7.33 -1.93 36.48
CA LYS A 363 8.77 -1.99 36.17
C LYS A 363 9.61 -1.44 37.32
N ILE A 364 9.16 -0.34 37.93
CA ILE A 364 9.77 0.27 39.11
C ILE A 364 9.81 -0.76 40.25
N LYS A 365 8.69 -1.42 40.55
CA LYS A 365 8.63 -2.46 41.58
C LYS A 365 9.59 -3.62 41.32
N ILE A 366 9.66 -4.09 40.07
CA ILE A 366 10.62 -5.14 39.68
C ILE A 366 12.06 -4.68 39.93
N ALA A 367 12.41 -3.46 39.54
CA ALA A 367 13.75 -2.91 39.76
C ALA A 367 14.07 -2.70 41.25
N GLU A 368 13.10 -2.28 42.06
CA GLU A 368 13.23 -2.15 43.52
C GLU A 368 13.44 -3.50 44.21
N ASP A 369 12.77 -4.55 43.76
CA ASP A 369 12.95 -5.90 44.31
C ASP A 369 14.34 -6.44 43.94
N GLU A 370 14.80 -6.22 42.70
CA GLU A 370 16.17 -6.54 42.29
C GLU A 370 17.24 -5.77 43.12
N LEU A 371 16.98 -4.52 43.53
CA LEU A 371 17.85 -3.79 44.46
C LEU A 371 17.94 -4.46 45.83
N LYS A 372 16.82 -4.97 46.35
CA LYS A 372 16.76 -5.61 47.68
C LYS A 372 17.49 -6.96 47.69
N THR A 373 17.44 -7.71 46.60
CA THR A 373 18.10 -9.04 46.51
C THR A 373 19.63 -8.97 46.41
N LYS A 374 20.21 -7.80 46.12
CA LYS A 374 21.66 -7.58 45.99
C LYS A 374 22.33 -6.93 47.20
N LYS A 375 21.57 -6.52 48.21
CA LYS A 375 22.08 -6.11 49.52
C LYS A 375 22.14 -7.31 50.43
#